data_AF-A0AB38WWP9-F1
#
_entry.id   AF-A0AB38WWP9-F1
#
_cell.length_a   1.000
_cell.length_b   1.000
_cell.length_c   1.000
_cell.angle_alpha   90.00
_cell.angle_beta   90.00
_cell.angle_gamma   90.00
#
_symmetry.space_group_name_H-M   'P 1'
#
loop_
_entity.id
_entity.type
_entity.pdbx_description
1 polymer ?
#
loop_
_entity_poly.entity_id
_entity_poly.type
_entity_poly.pdbx_seq_one_letter_code
_entity_poly.pdbx_strand_id
1 'polypeptide(L)' 'MTPRRISPQSLLSRMATLRRRHQNIDALITTEHQRPMPDMAVLKRLKQERLGLKDAIHVTRLMLARCTPDTVRTG' A
#
# COMPACT_ATOMS: atom_id res chain seq x y z
N MET A 1 -0.37 21.34 -21.85
CA MET A 1 -0.32 20.46 -20.66
C MET A 1 0.90 19.57 -20.78
N THR A 2 1.96 19.82 -20.01
CA THR A 2 3.14 18.96 -19.99
C THR A 2 2.82 17.64 -19.27
N PRO A 3 3.16 16.46 -19.84
CA PRO A 3 2.94 15.20 -19.15
C PRO A 3 3.80 15.18 -17.88
N ARG A 4 3.15 15.13 -16.72
CA ARG A 4 3.83 15.13 -15.43
C ARG A 4 4.68 13.86 -15.32
N ARG A 5 5.98 13.97 -15.57
CA ARG A 5 6.93 12.86 -15.37
C ARG A 5 6.88 12.49 -13.89
N ILE A 6 6.38 11.30 -13.58
CA ILE A 6 6.33 10.80 -12.21
C ILE A 6 7.74 10.35 -11.86
N SER A 7 8.40 11.04 -10.93
CA SER A 7 9.75 10.69 -10.50
C SER A 7 9.72 9.40 -9.64
N PRO A 8 10.71 8.51 -9.80
CA PRO A 8 10.78 7.25 -9.03
C PRO A 8 10.84 7.50 -7.52
N GLN A 9 11.52 8.57 -7.09
CA GLN A 9 11.59 8.96 -5.67
C GLN A 9 10.22 9.33 -5.08
N SER A 10 9.33 9.93 -5.89
CA SER A 10 7.95 10.23 -5.47
C SER A 10 7.13 8.95 -5.29
N LEU A 11 7.33 7.96 -6.16
CA LEU A 11 6.70 6.64 -6.05
C LEU A 11 7.19 5.88 -4.81
N LEU A 12 8.48 5.98 -4.47
CA LEU A 12 9.04 5.40 -3.23
C LEU A 12 8.40 6.03 -1.98
N SER A 13 8.31 7.35 -1.90
CA SER A 13 7.63 8.05 -0.78
C SER A 13 6.15 7.69 -0.69
N ARG A 14 5.46 7.59 -1.84
CA ARG A 14 4.07 7.12 -1.90
C ARG A 14 3.95 5.69 -1.38
N MET A 15 4.85 4.80 -1.79
CA MET A 15 4.87 3.41 -1.34
C MET A 15 5.12 3.29 0.17
N ALA A 16 6.03 4.07 0.73
CA ALA A 16 6.26 4.11 2.19
C ALA A 16 4.99 4.55 2.95
N THR A 17 4.29 5.56 2.44
CA THR A 17 3.02 6.04 3.01
C THR A 17 1.93 4.97 2.95
N LEU A 18 1.77 4.32 1.80
CA LEU A 18 0.78 3.26 1.61
C LEU A 18 1.07 2.06 2.52
N ARG A 19 2.34 1.66 2.67
CA ARG A 19 2.75 0.60 3.58
C ARG A 19 2.44 0.94 5.04
N ARG A 20 2.69 2.18 5.47
CA ARG A 20 2.36 2.62 6.83
C ARG A 20 0.86 2.57 7.10
N ARG A 21 0.03 3.01 6.13
CA ARG A 21 -1.43 2.89 6.23
C ARG A 21 -1.88 1.44 6.29
N HIS A 22 -1.30 0.56 5.47
CA HIS A 22 -1.62 -0.87 5.47
C HIS A 22 -1.32 -1.51 6.82
N GLN A 23 -0.15 -1.23 7.41
CA GLN A 23 0.22 -1.71 8.74
C GLN A 23 -0.75 -1.23 9.82
N ASN A 24 -1.20 0.02 9.74
CA ASN A 24 -2.18 0.56 10.69
C ASN A 24 -3.53 -0.19 10.59
N ILE A 25 -4.03 -0.43 9.37
CA ILE A 25 -5.26 -1.19 9.16
C ILE A 25 -5.12 -2.65 9.64
N ASP A 26 -3.98 -3.31 9.40
CA ASP A 26 -3.76 -4.66 9.93
C ASP A 26 -3.74 -4.70 11.46
N ALA A 27 -3.16 -3.68 12.11
CA ALA A 27 -3.21 -3.56 13.56
C ALA A 27 -4.65 -3.39 14.06
N LEU A 28 -5.45 -2.54 13.40
CA LEU A 28 -6.87 -2.35 13.73
C LEU A 28 -7.69 -3.63 13.55
N ILE A 29 -7.46 -4.37 12.46
CA ILE A 29 -8.10 -5.68 12.23
C ILE A 29 -7.73 -6.66 13.36
N THR A 30 -6.46 -6.71 13.74
CA THR A 30 -5.97 -7.60 14.79
C THR A 30 -6.60 -7.26 16.14
N THR A 31 -6.63 -5.98 16.49
CA THR A 31 -7.29 -5.49 17.70
C THR A 31 -8.76 -5.85 17.71
N GLU A 32 -9.49 -5.59 16.62
CA GLU A 32 -10.92 -5.90 16.53
C GLU A 32 -11.18 -7.41 16.60
N HIS A 33 -10.29 -8.24 16.06
CA HIS A 33 -10.41 -9.70 16.10
C HIS A 33 -10.15 -10.29 17.51
N GLN A 34 -9.37 -9.60 18.34
CA GLN A 34 -9.12 -9.97 19.73
C GLN A 34 -10.26 -9.56 20.68
N ARG A 35 -11.23 -8.76 20.21
CA ARG A 35 -12.36 -8.35 21.05
C ARG A 35 -13.27 -9.57 21.34
N PRO A 36 -13.79 -9.68 22.57
CA PRO A 36 -14.68 -10.79 22.94
C PRO A 36 -15.98 -10.82 22.14
N MET A 37 -16.39 -9.68 21.58
CA MET A 37 -17.51 -9.58 20.64
C MET A 37 -17.08 -8.70 19.46
N PRO A 38 -16.52 -9.28 18.38
CA PRO A 38 -15.99 -8.52 17.26
C PRO A 38 -17.13 -7.96 16.40
N ASP A 39 -17.02 -6.70 16.01
CA ASP A 39 -17.97 -6.11 15.06
C ASP A 39 -17.64 -6.57 13.63
N MET A 40 -18.46 -7.49 13.12
CA MET A 40 -18.31 -8.06 11.79
C MET A 40 -18.40 -7.01 10.66
N ALA A 41 -19.18 -5.94 10.85
CA ALA A 41 -19.32 -4.87 9.85
C ALA A 41 -18.04 -4.03 9.81
N VAL A 42 -17.49 -3.69 10.97
CA VAL A 42 -16.19 -3.02 11.10
C VAL A 42 -15.08 -3.88 10.51
N LEU A 43 -15.02 -5.16 10.85
CA LEU A 43 -14.03 -6.09 10.28
C LEU A 43 -14.13 -6.20 8.76
N LYS A 44 -15.34 -6.28 8.22
CA LYS A 44 -15.55 -6.32 6.76
C LYS A 44 -15.04 -5.06 6.10
N ARG A 45 -15.36 -3.89 6.66
CA ARG A 45 -14.88 -2.59 6.17
C ARG A 45 -13.36 -2.50 6.24
N LEU A 46 -12.75 -2.84 7.37
CA LEU A 46 -11.29 -2.81 7.53
C LEU A 46 -10.58 -3.76 6.55
N LYS A 47 -11.14 -4.96 6.31
CA LYS A 47 -10.60 -5.92 5.32
C LYS A 47 -10.70 -5.37 3.89
N GLN A 48 -11.79 -4.68 3.54
CA GLN A 48 -11.93 -4.01 2.24
C GLN A 48 -10.92 -2.86 2.09
N GLU A 49 -10.73 -2.04 3.12
CA GLU A 49 -9.72 -0.97 3.12
C GLU A 49 -8.31 -1.55 2.98
N ARG A 50 -8.00 -2.65 3.67
CA ARG A 50 -6.73 -3.37 3.51
C ARG A 50 -6.53 -3.86 2.08
N LEU A 51 -7.56 -4.44 1.46
CA LEU A 51 -7.50 -4.91 0.09
C LEU A 51 -7.19 -3.75 -0.87
N GLY A 52 -7.90 -2.63 -0.76
CA GLY A 52 -7.63 -1.44 -1.57
C GLY A 52 -6.23 -0.88 -1.38
N LEU A 53 -5.69 -0.89 -0.16
CA LEU A 53 -4.30 -0.50 0.11
C LEU A 53 -3.30 -1.46 -0.53
N LYS A 54 -3.56 -2.77 -0.47
CA LYS A 54 -2.73 -3.79 -1.12
C LYS A 54 -2.69 -3.59 -2.63
N ASP A 55 -3.84 -3.33 -3.26
CA ASP A 55 -3.93 -3.03 -4.70
C ASP A 55 -3.19 -1.73 -5.05
N ALA A 56 -3.35 -0.68 -4.25
CA ALA A 56 -2.62 0.58 -4.45
C ALA A 56 -1.11 0.39 -4.33
N ILE A 57 -0.63 -0.43 -3.39
CA ILE A 57 0.79 -0.80 -3.26
C ILE A 57 1.23 -1.56 -4.51
N HIS A 58 0.44 -2.54 -4.96
CA HIS A 58 0.75 -3.33 -6.15
C HIS A 58 0.88 -2.44 -7.40
N VAL A 59 -0.09 -1.55 -7.64
CA VAL A 59 -0.04 -0.59 -8.76
C VAL A 59 1.16 0.34 -8.64
N THR A 60 1.43 0.90 -7.47
CA THR A 60 2.59 1.79 -7.24
C THR A 60 3.91 1.05 -7.50
N ARG A 61 4.01 -0.21 -7.08
CA ARG A 61 5.16 -1.08 -7.35
C ARG A 61 5.34 -1.36 -8.83
N LEU A 62 4.26 -1.65 -9.56
CA LEU A 62 4.30 -1.83 -11.02
C LEU A 62 4.74 -0.54 -11.74
N MET A 63 4.24 0.62 -11.30
CA MET A 63 4.67 1.92 -11.83
C MET A 63 6.15 2.17 -11.58
N LEU A 64 6.63 1.84 -10.38
CA LEU A 64 8.04 1.97 -10.02
C LEU A 64 8.91 1.07 -10.91
N ALA A 65 8.54 -0.22 -11.05
CA ALA A 65 9.28 -1.17 -11.89
C ALA A 65 9.37 -0.73 -13.36
N ARG A 66 8.34 -0.08 -13.90
CA ARG A 66 8.37 0.49 -15.26
C ARG A 66 9.27 1.73 -15.36
N CYS A 67 9.44 2.49 -14.27
CA CYS A 67 10.20 3.72 -14.25
C CYS A 67 11.69 3.50 -13.90
N THR A 68 12.01 2.42 -13.18
CA THR A 68 13.37 1.95 -12.89
C THR A 68 13.66 0.65 -13.64
N PRO A 69 13.96 0.69 -14.95
CA PRO A 69 14.56 -0.45 -15.60
C PRO A 69 15.98 -0.60 -15.06
N ASP A 70 16.21 -1.68 -14.32
CA ASP A 70 17.53 -2.27 -14.08
C ASP A 70 18.64 -1.34 -13.52
N THR A 71 18.71 -1.21 -12.19
CA THR A 71 19.99 -0.91 -11.51
C THR A 71 20.79 -2.18 -11.18
N VAL A 72 20.43 -3.34 -11.74
CA VAL A 72 21.16 -4.60 -11.57
C VAL A 72 22.21 -4.74 -12.67
N ARG A 73 23.10 -3.76 -12.78
CA ARG A 73 24.29 -3.83 -13.64
C ARG A 73 25.45 -3.01 -13.08
N THR A 74 25.84 -3.29 -11.85
CA THR A 74 27.20 -2.98 -11.37
C THR A 74 27.61 -4.08 -10.41
N GLY A 75 28.17 -5.14 -11.01
CA GLY A 75 29.08 -6.08 -10.36
C GLY A 75 30.50 -5.74 -10.75
#